data_AF-A0A7U4TH87-F1
#
_entry.id   AF-A0A7U4TH87-F1
#
_cell.length_a   1.000
_cell.length_b   1.000
_cell.length_c   1.000
_cell.angle_alpha   90.00
_cell.angle_beta   90.00
_cell.angle_gamma   90.00
#
_symmetry.space_group_name_H-M   'P 1'
#
loop_
_entity.id
_entity.type
_entity.pdbx_description
1 polymer ?
#
loop_
_entity_poly.entity_id
_entity_poly.type
_entity_poly.pdbx_seq_one_letter_code
_entity_poly.pdbx_strand_id
1 'polypeptide(L)'
;METKDKSRDWVDTLAKLLPGIGAIIAGIFIPLVIHINAERSRSNQLYTEIVSKREMADTELRAKMFENLIKCFFGSTSQQKTNKEKLTLLRLLALNFHEFFDLKPLFEELETELGEIEEKNKLREIAKEIAGKQEALLSHIKEGMVFERVLYEGEENGIIVPPEDMNPYRDHRLGIVLKEIGQNEAYVKLHVIDIPEGVKDVGETAELCFEVSFYDMPFIDNTKLFNATRFAITLKDIVMDEKQKKAARIKIIFFPETYMSTRDRPYLDEMLQQLRKSKKGI
;
A
#
# COMPACT_ATOMS: atom_id res chain seq x y z
N MET A 1 -41.57 13.99 -18.65
CA MET A 1 -41.05 12.64 -18.95
C MET A 1 -39.85 12.84 -19.86
N GLU A 2 -38.65 12.92 -19.27
CA GLU A 2 -37.38 12.74 -19.99
C GLU A 2 -36.29 12.46 -18.94
N THR A 3 -36.09 11.18 -18.65
CA THR A 3 -34.99 10.65 -17.84
C THR A 3 -33.90 10.20 -18.81
N LYS A 4 -33.06 11.14 -19.21
CA LYS A 4 -31.78 10.97 -19.93
C LYS A 4 -30.83 11.94 -19.22
N ASP A 5 -29.61 11.65 -18.77
CA ASP A 5 -28.65 10.63 -19.17
C ASP A 5 -27.51 10.68 -18.13
N LYS A 6 -27.80 10.38 -16.86
CA LYS A 6 -26.83 10.56 -15.75
C LYS A 6 -25.67 9.55 -15.82
N SER A 7 -25.86 8.44 -16.54
CA SER A 7 -24.83 7.44 -16.75
C SER A 7 -23.80 7.85 -17.82
N ARG A 8 -24.08 8.81 -18.70
CA ARG A 8 -23.08 9.29 -19.68
C ARG A 8 -22.12 10.31 -19.09
N ASP A 9 -22.59 11.19 -18.22
CA ASP A 9 -21.75 12.26 -17.66
C ASP A 9 -20.56 11.72 -16.83
N TRP A 10 -20.75 10.63 -16.07
CA TRP A 10 -19.65 10.04 -15.30
C TRP A 10 -18.67 9.29 -16.20
N VAL A 11 -19.15 8.61 -17.24
CA VAL A 11 -18.30 7.93 -18.24
C VAL A 11 -17.49 8.94 -19.04
N ASP A 12 -18.08 10.07 -19.44
CA ASP A 12 -17.37 11.15 -20.14
C ASP A 12 -16.34 11.83 -19.23
N THR A 13 -16.62 11.94 -17.93
CA THR A 13 -15.66 12.49 -16.95
C THR A 13 -14.49 11.53 -16.71
N LEU A 14 -14.76 10.21 -16.65
CA LEU A 14 -13.74 9.17 -16.54
C LEU A 14 -12.91 9.05 -17.84
N ALA A 15 -13.56 9.12 -19.00
CA ALA A 15 -12.94 9.03 -20.32
C ALA A 15 -12.02 10.21 -20.64
N LYS A 16 -12.34 11.41 -20.14
CA LYS A 16 -11.47 12.60 -20.22
C LYS A 16 -10.21 12.49 -19.35
N LEU A 17 -10.20 11.58 -18.37
CA LEU A 17 -9.05 11.30 -17.49
C LEU A 17 -8.20 10.09 -17.95
N LEU A 18 -8.73 9.28 -18.88
CA LEU A 18 -8.15 8.03 -19.36
C LEU A 18 -7.02 8.08 -20.44
N PRO A 19 -6.71 9.17 -21.19
CA PRO A 19 -5.82 9.06 -22.35
C PRO A 19 -4.33 8.70 -22.11
N GLY A 20 -3.89 8.35 -20.88
CA GLY A 20 -2.47 8.17 -20.56
C GLY A 20 -2.07 6.88 -19.84
N ILE A 21 -2.98 5.93 -19.64
CA ILE A 21 -2.73 4.81 -18.70
C ILE A 21 -1.86 3.68 -19.29
N GLY A 22 -1.61 3.66 -20.61
CA GLY A 22 -0.78 2.62 -21.25
C GLY A 22 0.74 2.78 -21.16
N ALA A 23 1.26 3.98 -20.84
CA ALA A 23 2.70 4.27 -20.94
C ALA A 23 3.51 3.94 -19.67
N ILE A 24 2.85 3.67 -18.54
CA ILE A 24 3.54 3.48 -17.25
C ILE A 24 4.11 2.06 -17.11
N ILE A 25 3.54 1.06 -17.79
CA ILE A 25 4.07 -0.31 -17.76
C ILE A 25 5.32 -0.48 -18.67
N ALA A 26 5.51 0.37 -19.68
CA ALA A 26 6.65 0.25 -20.60
C ALA A 26 7.99 0.78 -20.03
N GLY A 27 7.95 1.55 -18.93
CA GLY A 27 9.14 2.23 -18.38
C GLY A 27 10.16 1.32 -17.71
N ILE A 28 9.78 0.11 -17.31
CA ILE A 28 10.69 -0.84 -16.64
C ILE A 28 11.53 -1.65 -17.64
N PHE A 29 11.08 -1.81 -18.89
CA PHE A 29 11.78 -2.65 -19.88
C PHE A 29 12.74 -1.91 -20.84
N ILE A 30 12.58 -0.59 -21.03
CA ILE A 30 13.41 0.16 -21.98
C ILE A 30 14.86 0.41 -21.52
N PRO A 31 15.21 0.52 -20.21
CA PRO A 31 16.60 0.84 -19.82
C PRO A 31 17.63 -0.25 -20.13
N LEU A 32 17.23 -1.51 -20.37
CA LEU A 32 18.20 -2.60 -20.51
C LEU A 32 18.91 -2.62 -21.88
N VAL A 33 18.40 -1.93 -22.92
CA VAL A 33 18.92 -2.07 -24.29
C VAL A 33 19.89 -0.95 -24.72
N ILE A 34 19.97 0.18 -24.00
CA ILE A 34 20.73 1.36 -24.47
C ILE A 34 21.95 1.67 -23.58
N HIS A 35 22.56 0.65 -22.99
CA HIS A 35 23.84 0.81 -22.27
C HIS A 35 25.08 0.63 -23.16
N ILE A 36 24.94 0.51 -24.48
CA ILE A 36 26.06 0.06 -25.33
C ILE A 36 26.78 1.16 -26.13
N ASN A 37 26.27 2.38 -26.31
CA ASN A 37 27.06 3.39 -27.06
C ASN A 37 26.83 4.83 -26.58
N ALA A 38 27.66 5.26 -25.63
CA ALA A 38 27.71 6.62 -25.14
C ALA A 38 28.90 7.38 -25.75
N GLU A 39 28.66 8.23 -26.75
CA GLU A 39 29.62 9.28 -27.14
C GLU A 39 28.97 10.39 -28.01
N ARG A 40 28.45 11.46 -27.38
CA ARG A 40 28.51 12.87 -27.85
C ARG A 40 27.72 13.85 -26.96
N SER A 41 28.46 14.74 -26.31
CA SER A 41 28.07 15.61 -25.18
C SER A 41 27.08 16.78 -25.46
N ARG A 42 26.39 16.84 -26.61
CA ARG A 42 25.40 17.90 -26.91
C ARG A 42 23.95 17.43 -26.85
N SER A 43 23.74 16.13 -27.07
CA SER A 43 22.40 15.52 -27.00
C SER A 43 21.94 15.33 -25.56
N ASN A 44 22.88 15.16 -24.62
CA ASN A 44 22.60 14.95 -23.19
C ASN A 44 21.80 16.09 -22.57
N GLN A 45 21.99 17.35 -22.98
CA GLN A 45 21.23 18.48 -22.42
C GLN A 45 19.76 18.48 -22.87
N LEU A 46 19.50 18.22 -24.16
CA LEU A 46 18.13 18.08 -24.68
C LEU A 46 17.46 16.82 -24.12
N TYR A 47 18.21 15.72 -23.94
CA TYR A 47 17.72 14.53 -23.28
C TYR A 47 17.34 14.79 -21.81
N THR A 48 18.21 15.46 -21.05
CA THR A 48 17.91 15.85 -19.66
C THR A 48 16.71 16.79 -19.58
N GLU A 49 16.59 17.74 -20.51
CA GLU A 49 15.46 18.68 -20.55
C GLU A 49 14.14 17.98 -20.90
N ILE A 50 14.13 17.07 -21.87
CA ILE A 50 12.93 16.30 -22.24
C ILE A 50 12.52 15.37 -21.10
N VAL A 51 13.48 14.68 -20.47
CA VAL A 51 13.21 13.82 -19.30
C VAL A 51 12.65 14.65 -18.16
N SER A 52 13.27 15.80 -17.85
CA SER A 52 12.78 16.69 -16.79
C SER A 52 11.38 17.25 -17.10
N LYS A 53 11.13 17.70 -18.33
CA LYS A 53 9.79 18.17 -18.75
C LYS A 53 8.75 17.07 -18.69
N ARG A 54 9.11 15.84 -19.05
CA ARG A 54 8.23 14.66 -18.92
C ARG A 54 7.95 14.34 -17.45
N GLU A 55 8.97 14.30 -16.60
CA GLU A 55 8.80 14.09 -15.16
C GLU A 55 7.91 15.16 -14.54
N MET A 56 8.08 16.43 -14.93
CA MET A 56 7.22 17.55 -14.51
C MET A 56 5.78 17.40 -15.00
N ALA A 57 5.57 17.04 -16.26
CA ALA A 57 4.22 16.85 -16.83
C ALA A 57 3.49 15.66 -16.21
N ASP A 58 4.19 14.53 -16.02
CA ASP A 58 3.67 13.34 -15.34
C ASP A 58 3.31 13.66 -13.88
N THR A 59 4.13 14.49 -13.22
CA THR A 59 3.90 15.00 -11.87
C THR A 59 2.64 15.85 -11.78
N GLU A 60 2.51 16.83 -12.67
CA GLU A 60 1.35 17.74 -12.71
C GLU A 60 0.05 16.97 -13.01
N LEU A 61 0.11 16.00 -13.92
CA LEU A 61 -1.03 15.14 -14.24
C LEU A 61 -1.47 14.34 -13.00
N ARG A 62 -0.53 13.72 -12.28
CA ARG A 62 -0.81 12.98 -11.04
C ARG A 62 -1.42 13.89 -9.98
N ALA A 63 -0.93 15.11 -9.83
CA ALA A 63 -1.48 16.07 -8.87
C ALA A 63 -2.93 16.47 -9.22
N LYS A 64 -3.22 16.75 -10.49
CA LYS A 64 -4.58 17.05 -10.96
C LYS A 64 -5.53 15.85 -10.80
N MET A 65 -5.06 14.64 -11.11
CA MET A 65 -5.85 13.42 -10.90
C MET A 65 -6.17 13.22 -9.42
N PHE A 66 -5.20 13.42 -8.52
CA PHE A 66 -5.40 13.34 -7.08
C PHE A 66 -6.44 14.35 -6.60
N GLU A 67 -6.28 15.62 -6.96
CA GLU A 67 -7.21 16.68 -6.59
C GLU A 67 -8.64 16.34 -7.05
N ASN A 68 -8.80 15.87 -8.28
CA ASN A 68 -10.10 15.48 -8.82
C ASN A 68 -10.69 14.27 -8.10
N LEU A 69 -9.93 13.21 -7.87
CA LEU A 69 -10.42 12.01 -7.18
C LEU A 69 -10.78 12.30 -5.72
N ILE A 70 -9.98 13.11 -5.00
CA ILE A 70 -10.26 13.53 -3.63
C ILE A 70 -11.49 14.44 -3.58
N LYS A 71 -11.62 15.40 -4.49
CA LYS A 71 -12.84 16.21 -4.63
C LYS A 71 -14.05 15.33 -4.97
N CYS A 72 -13.91 14.34 -5.83
CA CYS A 72 -14.99 13.40 -6.11
C CYS A 72 -15.28 12.50 -4.90
N PHE A 73 -14.30 12.16 -4.07
CA PHE A 73 -14.51 11.35 -2.88
C PHE A 73 -15.24 12.15 -1.79
N PHE A 74 -14.67 13.27 -1.36
CA PHE A 74 -15.20 14.10 -0.26
C PHE A 74 -16.22 15.17 -0.68
N GLY A 75 -16.29 15.50 -1.97
CA GLY A 75 -17.14 16.59 -2.46
C GLY A 75 -18.62 16.29 -2.26
N SER A 76 -19.30 17.22 -1.62
CA SER A 76 -20.74 17.25 -1.44
C SER A 76 -21.42 17.74 -2.72
N THR A 77 -21.50 16.88 -3.74
CA THR A 77 -22.54 17.04 -4.75
C THR A 77 -23.87 16.77 -4.04
N SER A 78 -24.92 17.57 -4.24
CA SER A 78 -26.21 17.54 -3.49
C SER A 78 -27.01 16.21 -3.52
N GLN A 79 -26.41 15.11 -3.96
CA GLN A 79 -26.93 13.76 -3.92
C GLN A 79 -25.91 12.88 -3.16
N GLN A 80 -26.35 12.22 -2.10
CA GLN A 80 -25.55 11.21 -1.40
C GLN A 80 -25.03 10.20 -2.43
N LYS A 81 -23.71 10.04 -2.49
CA LYS A 81 -23.08 9.02 -3.33
C LYS A 81 -23.50 7.65 -2.83
N THR A 82 -23.83 6.77 -3.75
CA THR A 82 -24.11 5.36 -3.44
C THR A 82 -22.84 4.68 -2.91
N ASN A 83 -23.01 3.66 -2.08
CA ASN A 83 -21.88 2.87 -1.56
C ASN A 83 -21.00 2.30 -2.69
N LYS A 84 -21.62 1.88 -3.80
CA LYS A 84 -20.93 1.45 -5.02
C LYS A 84 -20.04 2.53 -5.64
N GLU A 85 -20.50 3.78 -5.70
CA GLU A 85 -19.71 4.89 -6.21
C GLU A 85 -18.52 5.19 -5.28
N LYS A 86 -18.74 5.19 -3.96
CA LYS A 86 -17.66 5.39 -2.97
C LYS A 86 -16.59 4.30 -3.08
N LEU A 87 -16.99 3.03 -3.18
CA LEU A 87 -16.07 1.90 -3.40
C LEU A 87 -15.26 2.04 -4.68
N THR A 88 -15.91 2.46 -5.77
CA THR A 88 -15.24 2.65 -7.06
C THR A 88 -14.22 3.78 -7.00
N LEU A 89 -14.59 4.91 -6.39
CA LEU A 89 -13.70 6.06 -6.21
C LEU A 89 -12.51 5.70 -5.31
N LEU A 90 -12.75 5.00 -4.19
CA LEU A 90 -11.68 4.56 -3.31
C LEU A 90 -10.74 3.58 -4.03
N ARG A 91 -11.27 2.64 -4.82
CA ARG A 91 -10.44 1.73 -5.62
C ARG A 91 -9.57 2.49 -6.62
N LEU A 92 -10.14 3.47 -7.35
CA LEU A 92 -9.37 4.28 -8.30
C LEU A 92 -8.30 5.11 -7.60
N LEU A 93 -8.63 5.73 -6.47
CA LEU A 93 -7.67 6.46 -5.66
C LEU A 93 -6.56 5.54 -5.18
N ALA A 94 -6.90 4.38 -4.62
CA ALA A 94 -5.93 3.43 -4.12
C ALA A 94 -5.02 2.89 -5.24
N LEU A 95 -5.58 2.48 -6.37
CA LEU A 95 -4.81 1.93 -7.50
C LEU A 95 -3.80 2.91 -8.09
N ASN A 96 -4.09 4.22 -8.04
CA ASN A 96 -3.22 5.24 -8.60
C ASN A 96 -2.26 5.84 -7.57
N PHE A 97 -2.60 5.76 -6.28
CA PHE A 97 -1.90 6.51 -5.23
C PHE A 97 -1.46 5.69 -4.02
N HIS A 98 -1.57 4.36 -4.05
CA HIS A 98 -1.22 3.50 -2.91
C HIS A 98 0.22 3.63 -2.41
N GLU A 99 1.14 4.19 -3.20
CA GLU A 99 2.53 4.39 -2.78
C GLU A 99 2.76 5.72 -2.04
N PHE A 100 1.81 6.66 -2.10
CA PHE A 100 2.05 8.05 -1.75
C PHE A 100 1.46 8.49 -0.41
N PHE A 101 0.45 7.79 0.12
CA PHE A 101 -0.15 8.14 1.40
C PHE A 101 -0.89 6.95 2.03
N ASP A 102 -1.21 7.11 3.31
CA ASP A 102 -1.96 6.14 4.09
C ASP A 102 -3.44 6.16 3.70
N LEU A 103 -3.90 5.07 3.10
CA LEU A 103 -5.30 4.87 2.71
C LEU A 103 -6.13 4.21 3.81
N LYS A 104 -5.52 3.62 4.84
CA LYS A 104 -6.19 2.86 5.90
C LYS A 104 -7.34 3.66 6.55
N PRO A 105 -7.19 4.95 6.90
CA PRO A 105 -8.30 5.73 7.45
C PRO A 105 -9.52 5.83 6.51
N LEU A 106 -9.31 5.85 5.18
CA LEU A 106 -10.41 5.91 4.21
C LEU A 106 -11.14 4.57 4.09
N PHE A 107 -10.41 3.46 4.21
CA PHE A 107 -11.00 2.14 4.25
C PHE A 107 -11.81 1.93 5.53
N GLU A 108 -11.28 2.30 6.69
CA GLU A 108 -11.96 2.17 7.99
C GLU A 108 -13.23 3.03 8.08
N GLU A 109 -13.16 4.28 7.61
CA GLU A 109 -14.33 5.16 7.53
C GLU A 109 -15.41 4.54 6.64
N LEU A 110 -15.03 4.08 5.44
CA LEU A 110 -15.99 3.48 4.52
C LEU A 110 -16.57 2.17 5.08
N GLU A 111 -15.77 1.31 5.73
CA GLU A 111 -16.31 0.08 6.35
C GLU A 111 -17.36 0.38 7.43
N THR A 112 -17.20 1.49 8.14
CA THR A 112 -18.16 1.95 9.17
C THR A 112 -19.46 2.45 8.54
N GLU A 113 -19.39 3.12 7.39
CA GLU A 113 -20.56 3.58 6.64
C GLU A 113 -21.32 2.44 5.92
N LEU A 114 -20.62 1.37 5.53
CA LEU A 114 -21.22 0.23 4.83
C LEU A 114 -22.08 -0.60 5.79
N GLY A 115 -23.35 -0.82 5.41
CA GLY A 115 -24.27 -1.67 6.16
C GLY A 115 -24.24 -3.14 5.73
N GLU A 116 -23.98 -3.41 4.45
CA GLU A 116 -24.07 -4.75 3.86
C GLU A 116 -22.75 -5.52 3.90
N ILE A 117 -22.81 -6.80 4.28
CA ILE A 117 -21.64 -7.69 4.34
C ILE A 117 -20.98 -7.83 2.96
N GLU A 118 -21.77 -7.88 1.88
CA GLU A 118 -21.24 -8.00 0.52
C GLU A 118 -20.39 -6.77 0.13
N GLU A 119 -20.80 -5.57 0.53
CA GLU A 119 -20.06 -4.34 0.27
C GLU A 119 -18.77 -4.28 1.09
N LYS A 120 -18.82 -4.72 2.36
CA LYS A 120 -17.62 -4.84 3.21
C LYS A 120 -16.62 -5.85 2.65
N ASN A 121 -17.10 -6.98 2.13
CA ASN A 121 -16.24 -7.96 1.47
C ASN A 121 -15.59 -7.36 0.22
N LYS A 122 -16.34 -6.62 -0.61
CA LYS A 122 -15.76 -5.90 -1.77
C LYS A 122 -14.71 -4.88 -1.34
N LEU A 123 -14.95 -4.15 -0.25
CA LEU A 123 -13.99 -3.20 0.30
C LEU A 123 -12.69 -3.89 0.73
N ARG A 124 -12.79 -5.00 1.46
CA ARG A 124 -11.64 -5.83 1.87
C ARG A 124 -10.89 -6.40 0.68
N GLU A 125 -11.59 -6.84 -0.37
CA GLU A 125 -10.95 -7.32 -1.61
C GLU A 125 -10.16 -6.22 -2.32
N ILE A 126 -10.68 -4.98 -2.35
CA ILE A 126 -9.93 -3.83 -2.87
C ILE A 126 -8.65 -3.61 -2.05
N ALA A 127 -8.75 -3.64 -0.72
CA ALA A 127 -7.59 -3.46 0.15
C ALA A 127 -6.53 -4.57 -0.05
N LYS A 128 -6.98 -5.83 -0.12
CA LYS A 128 -6.11 -6.99 -0.41
C LYS A 128 -5.45 -6.88 -1.78
N GLU A 129 -6.15 -6.39 -2.80
CA GLU A 129 -5.58 -6.13 -4.13
C GLU A 129 -4.42 -5.13 -4.03
N ILE A 130 -4.62 -4.04 -3.30
CA ILE A 130 -3.63 -2.98 -3.13
C ILE A 130 -2.43 -3.46 -2.31
N ALA A 131 -2.66 -4.11 -1.17
CA ALA A 131 -1.62 -4.74 -0.38
C ALA A 131 -0.83 -5.73 -1.25
N GLY A 132 -1.52 -6.62 -1.98
CA GLY A 132 -0.90 -7.58 -2.91
C GLY A 132 0.01 -6.94 -3.95
N LYS A 133 -0.34 -5.75 -4.47
CA LYS A 133 0.54 -5.00 -5.38
C LYS A 133 1.81 -4.48 -4.69
N GLN A 134 1.68 -3.89 -3.49
CA GLN A 134 2.84 -3.45 -2.72
C GLN A 134 3.75 -4.63 -2.34
N GLU A 135 3.16 -5.74 -1.94
CA GLU A 135 3.90 -6.98 -1.64
C GLU A 135 4.63 -7.51 -2.87
N ALA A 136 4.00 -7.47 -4.05
CA ALA A 136 4.67 -7.86 -5.29
C ALA A 136 5.89 -6.97 -5.54
N LEU A 137 5.77 -5.65 -5.38
CA LEU A 137 6.91 -4.73 -5.52
C LEU A 137 8.04 -5.05 -4.52
N LEU A 138 7.69 -5.30 -3.25
CA LEU A 138 8.66 -5.66 -2.22
C LEU A 138 9.32 -7.03 -2.47
N SER A 139 8.56 -8.00 -2.99
CA SER A 139 9.06 -9.35 -3.26
C SER A 139 10.09 -9.41 -4.40
N HIS A 140 10.11 -8.42 -5.30
CA HIS A 140 11.09 -8.32 -6.37
C HIS A 140 12.39 -7.62 -5.93
N ILE A 141 12.46 -7.15 -4.68
CA ILE A 141 13.69 -6.58 -4.13
C ILE A 141 14.69 -7.71 -3.91
N LYS A 142 15.86 -7.59 -4.54
CA LYS A 142 16.94 -8.60 -4.44
C LYS A 142 17.33 -8.93 -2.99
N GLU A 143 17.24 -7.92 -2.13
CA GLU A 143 17.58 -8.02 -0.71
C GLU A 143 16.36 -8.25 0.18
N GLY A 144 15.15 -8.44 -0.34
CA GLY A 144 13.94 -8.67 0.46
C GLY A 144 13.73 -10.15 0.79
N MET A 145 12.96 -10.42 1.86
CA MET A 145 12.47 -11.77 2.16
C MET A 145 10.97 -11.74 2.44
N VAL A 146 10.25 -12.74 1.94
CA VAL A 146 8.79 -12.84 2.08
C VAL A 146 8.41 -14.21 2.61
N PHE A 147 7.53 -14.24 3.60
CA PHE A 147 7.05 -15.46 4.22
C PHE A 147 5.55 -15.41 4.40
N GLU A 148 4.86 -16.48 4.00
CA GLU A 148 3.43 -16.65 4.24
C GLU A 148 3.21 -17.71 5.31
N ARG A 149 2.39 -17.39 6.31
CA ARG A 149 2.23 -18.20 7.52
C ARG A 149 0.78 -18.23 7.96
N VAL A 150 0.39 -19.34 8.57
CA VAL A 150 -0.91 -19.52 9.20
C VAL A 150 -0.66 -19.60 10.70
N LEU A 151 -1.31 -18.72 11.46
CA LEU A 151 -1.21 -18.65 12.91
C LEU A 151 -2.55 -19.03 13.53
N TYR A 152 -2.53 -19.86 14.57
CA TYR A 152 -3.74 -20.25 15.28
C TYR A 152 -3.91 -19.43 16.55
N GLU A 153 -5.16 -19.06 16.84
CA GLU A 153 -5.48 -18.32 18.05
C GLU A 153 -5.22 -19.18 19.30
N GLY A 154 -4.45 -18.65 20.25
CA GLY A 154 -4.17 -19.31 21.53
C GLY A 154 -3.09 -20.39 21.51
N GLU A 155 -2.32 -20.54 20.42
CA GLU A 155 -1.10 -21.34 20.46
C GLU A 155 0.03 -20.57 21.18
N GLU A 156 0.53 -21.14 22.28
CA GLU A 156 1.62 -20.55 23.06
C GLU A 156 2.93 -20.49 22.28
N ASN A 157 3.14 -21.48 21.40
CA ASN A 157 4.30 -21.53 20.52
C ASN A 157 3.99 -20.70 19.27
N GLY A 158 4.52 -19.48 19.23
CA GLY A 158 4.54 -18.68 18.01
C GLY A 158 5.39 -19.31 16.91
N ILE A 159 5.52 -18.59 15.81
CA ILE A 159 6.44 -18.93 14.73
C ILE A 159 7.70 -18.07 14.79
N ILE A 160 8.80 -18.58 14.24
CA ILE A 160 10.01 -17.80 14.01
C ILE A 160 10.15 -17.56 12.50
N VAL A 161 10.42 -16.31 12.12
CA VAL A 161 10.55 -15.89 10.71
C VAL A 161 11.75 -14.95 10.56
N PRO A 162 12.74 -15.24 9.69
CA PRO A 162 12.92 -16.47 8.92
C PRO A 162 13.01 -17.73 9.81
N PRO A 163 12.63 -18.92 9.33
CA PRO A 163 12.74 -20.15 10.11
C PRO A 163 14.21 -20.55 10.33
N GLU A 164 14.46 -21.36 11.35
CA GLU A 164 15.82 -21.71 11.81
C GLU A 164 16.70 -22.39 10.75
N ASP A 165 16.09 -23.05 9.76
CA ASP A 165 16.77 -23.68 8.63
C ASP A 165 17.23 -22.68 7.55
N MET A 166 16.81 -21.42 7.65
CA MET A 166 17.21 -20.32 6.77
C MET A 166 18.08 -19.31 7.52
N ASN A 167 18.94 -18.62 6.77
CA ASN A 167 19.70 -17.49 7.31
C ASN A 167 18.75 -16.39 7.82
N PRO A 168 19.08 -15.73 8.94
CA PRO A 168 18.33 -14.58 9.42
C PRO A 168 18.36 -13.44 8.39
N TYR A 169 17.38 -12.55 8.47
CA TYR A 169 17.37 -11.37 7.62
C TYR A 169 18.22 -10.28 8.25
N ARG A 170 19.42 -10.02 7.70
CA ARG A 170 20.36 -9.02 8.25
C ARG A 170 20.56 -9.17 9.77
N ASP A 171 20.77 -10.41 10.20
CA ASP A 171 20.93 -10.81 11.61
C ASP A 171 19.67 -10.66 12.48
N HIS A 172 18.48 -10.53 11.89
CA HIS A 172 17.20 -10.50 12.62
C HIS A 172 16.31 -11.70 12.30
N ARG A 173 15.63 -12.19 13.34
CA ARG A 173 14.45 -13.07 13.26
C ARG A 173 13.31 -12.47 14.06
N LEU A 174 12.09 -12.74 13.65
CA LEU A 174 10.88 -12.34 14.36
C LEU A 174 10.20 -13.56 14.96
N GLY A 175 9.99 -13.53 16.27
CA GLY A 175 9.02 -14.39 16.94
C GLY A 175 7.63 -13.77 16.82
N ILE A 176 6.65 -14.49 16.25
CA ILE A 176 5.30 -13.96 16.01
C ILE A 176 4.27 -14.89 16.65
N VAL A 177 3.43 -14.34 17.52
CA VAL A 177 2.35 -15.05 18.21
C VAL A 177 1.02 -14.36 17.92
N LEU A 178 0.02 -15.13 17.51
CA LEU A 178 -1.35 -14.64 17.38
C LEU A 178 -2.04 -14.67 18.75
N LYS A 179 -2.40 -13.50 19.27
CA LYS A 179 -3.02 -13.35 20.59
C LYS A 179 -4.54 -13.45 20.54
N GLU A 180 -5.15 -12.79 19.56
CA GLU A 180 -6.60 -12.68 19.44
C GLU A 180 -6.99 -12.45 17.98
N ILE A 181 -8.10 -13.04 17.56
CA ILE A 181 -8.80 -12.67 16.32
C ILE A 181 -10.02 -11.82 16.72
N GLY A 182 -10.14 -10.63 16.14
CA GLY A 182 -11.23 -9.71 16.44
C GLY A 182 -12.60 -10.34 16.20
N GLN A 183 -13.60 -9.99 17.02
CA GLN A 183 -14.94 -10.60 16.98
C GLN A 183 -15.63 -10.50 15.61
N ASN A 184 -15.35 -9.43 14.87
CA ASN A 184 -15.88 -9.16 13.54
C ASN A 184 -14.99 -9.73 12.40
N GLU A 185 -13.95 -10.48 12.76
CA GLU A 185 -12.95 -11.03 11.85
C GLU A 185 -12.41 -9.96 10.89
N ALA A 186 -12.22 -8.73 11.39
CA ALA A 186 -11.67 -7.62 10.60
C ALA A 186 -10.18 -7.39 10.88
N TYR A 187 -9.70 -7.83 12.04
CA TYR A 187 -8.31 -7.66 12.48
C TYR A 187 -7.85 -8.82 13.35
N VAL A 188 -6.53 -8.89 13.54
CA VAL A 188 -5.85 -9.83 14.44
C VAL A 188 -4.87 -9.06 15.31
N LYS A 189 -4.73 -9.46 16.58
CA LYS A 189 -3.70 -8.93 17.49
C LYS A 189 -2.48 -9.83 17.46
N LEU A 190 -1.36 -9.26 17.06
CA LEU A 190 -0.08 -9.97 17.01
C LEU A 190 0.84 -9.46 18.12
N HIS A 191 1.53 -10.41 18.73
CA HIS A 191 2.70 -10.14 19.57
C HIS A 191 3.94 -10.52 18.77
N VAL A 192 4.80 -9.54 18.50
CA VAL A 192 6.01 -9.70 17.70
C VAL A 192 7.22 -9.38 18.56
N ILE A 193 8.22 -10.25 18.50
CA ILE A 193 9.46 -10.18 19.28
C ILE A 193 10.62 -10.16 18.28
N ASP A 194 11.45 -9.11 18.30
CA ASP A 194 12.70 -9.09 17.53
C ASP A 194 13.79 -9.90 18.25
N ILE A 195 14.39 -10.84 17.52
CA ILE A 195 15.43 -11.76 18.00
C ILE A 195 16.69 -11.50 17.16
N PRO A 196 17.56 -10.57 17.59
CA PRO A 196 18.82 -10.30 16.90
C PRO A 196 19.84 -11.43 17.12
N GLU A 197 20.46 -11.92 16.06
CA GLU A 197 21.60 -12.84 16.12
C GLU A 197 22.91 -12.05 16.36
N GLY A 198 23.71 -12.49 17.34
CA GLY A 198 25.08 -11.98 17.55
C GLY A 198 25.22 -10.68 18.37
N VAL A 199 24.13 -10.04 18.79
CA VAL A 199 24.19 -8.84 19.66
C VAL A 199 24.30 -9.26 21.12
N LYS A 200 25.46 -8.97 21.76
CA LYS A 200 25.75 -9.28 23.17
C LYS A 200 25.18 -8.26 24.16
N ASP A 201 24.70 -7.11 23.67
CA ASP A 201 24.12 -6.04 24.48
C ASP A 201 22.61 -5.98 24.18
N VAL A 202 21.86 -6.89 24.81
CA VAL A 202 20.40 -6.93 24.75
C VAL A 202 19.87 -5.79 25.62
N GLY A 203 19.92 -4.58 25.08
CA GLY A 203 19.40 -3.39 25.74
C GLY A 203 17.88 -3.37 25.80
N GLU A 204 17.19 -4.02 24.88
CA GLU A 204 15.73 -4.18 24.87
C GLU A 204 15.38 -5.16 23.74
N THR A 205 14.93 -6.37 24.07
CA THR A 205 14.14 -7.16 23.11
C THR A 205 12.92 -6.30 22.76
N ALA A 206 12.81 -5.82 21.53
CA ALA A 206 11.69 -4.99 21.11
C ALA A 206 10.44 -5.88 21.00
N GLU A 207 9.68 -5.93 22.10
CA GLU A 207 8.36 -6.54 22.12
C GLU A 207 7.33 -5.54 21.60
N LEU A 208 6.61 -5.94 20.57
CA LEU A 208 5.62 -5.11 19.89
C LEU A 208 4.28 -5.83 19.88
N CYS A 209 3.26 -5.17 20.42
CA CYS A 209 1.87 -5.58 20.29
C CYS A 209 1.15 -4.62 19.36
N PHE A 210 0.62 -5.11 18.24
CA PHE A 210 -0.15 -4.29 17.32
C PHE A 210 -1.28 -5.08 16.66
N GLU A 211 -2.29 -4.33 16.20
CA GLU A 211 -3.43 -4.84 15.46
C GLU A 211 -3.14 -4.81 13.96
N VAL A 212 -3.38 -5.93 13.28
CA VAL A 212 -3.26 -6.05 11.82
C VAL A 212 -4.62 -6.40 11.25
N SER A 213 -5.11 -5.54 10.36
CA SER A 213 -6.35 -5.61 9.61
C SER A 213 -6.10 -5.91 8.13
N PHE A 214 -7.18 -6.04 7.36
CA PHE A 214 -7.10 -6.13 5.89
C PHE A 214 -6.66 -4.83 5.21
N TYR A 215 -6.61 -3.71 5.93
CA TYR A 215 -6.28 -2.39 5.38
C TYR A 215 -4.84 -1.97 5.64
N ASP A 216 -4.07 -2.77 6.39
CA ASP A 216 -2.65 -2.53 6.62
C ASP A 216 -1.84 -2.77 5.35
N MET A 217 -1.05 -1.77 4.98
CA MET A 217 -0.31 -1.70 3.72
C MET A 217 1.20 -1.71 3.98
N PRO A 218 1.97 -2.66 3.38
CA PRO A 218 3.40 -2.82 3.68
C PRO A 218 4.27 -1.55 3.58
N PHE A 219 3.97 -0.68 2.61
CA PHE A 219 4.75 0.54 2.40
C PHE A 219 4.52 1.61 3.48
N ILE A 220 3.38 1.54 4.18
CA ILE A 220 2.96 2.52 5.18
C ILE A 220 3.06 1.89 6.58
N ASP A 221 2.43 0.73 6.77
CA ASP A 221 2.34 -0.03 8.01
C ASP A 221 3.50 -1.03 8.14
N ASN A 222 4.70 -0.48 8.31
CA ASN A 222 5.91 -1.25 8.60
C ASN A 222 6.58 -0.77 9.87
N THR A 223 7.33 -1.69 10.47
CA THR A 223 8.12 -1.45 11.68
C THR A 223 9.59 -1.42 11.31
N LYS A 224 10.31 -0.43 11.86
CA LYS A 224 11.76 -0.31 11.76
C LYS A 224 12.43 -1.15 12.85
N LEU A 225 13.34 -2.02 12.43
CA LEU A 225 14.27 -2.75 13.29
C LEU A 225 15.62 -2.02 13.33
N PHE A 226 16.55 -2.54 14.12
CA PHE A 226 17.94 -2.11 14.08
C PHE A 226 18.57 -2.38 12.69
N ASN A 227 19.73 -1.78 12.41
CA ASN A 227 20.49 -1.96 11.16
C ASN A 227 19.76 -1.58 9.85
N ALA A 228 18.87 -0.58 9.91
CA ALA A 228 18.11 -0.09 8.75
C ALA A 228 17.27 -1.19 8.04
N THR A 229 16.87 -2.20 8.82
CA THR A 229 15.94 -3.25 8.42
C THR A 229 14.52 -2.82 8.76
N ARG A 230 13.57 -3.21 7.91
CA ARG A 230 12.14 -3.06 8.19
C ARG A 230 11.43 -4.36 7.95
N PHE A 231 10.31 -4.53 8.65
CA PHE A 231 9.35 -5.57 8.34
C PHE A 231 7.93 -5.01 8.27
N ALA A 232 7.10 -5.64 7.45
CA ALA A 232 5.66 -5.42 7.40
C ALA A 232 4.93 -6.75 7.57
N ILE A 233 3.74 -6.70 8.15
CA ILE A 233 2.84 -7.85 8.25
C ILE A 233 1.49 -7.46 7.65
N THR A 234 0.97 -8.28 6.73
CA THR A 234 -0.37 -8.09 6.16
C THR A 234 -1.27 -9.26 6.48
N LEU A 235 -2.54 -8.97 6.77
CA LEU A 235 -3.57 -9.99 6.96
C LEU A 235 -4.14 -10.40 5.60
N LYS A 236 -4.07 -11.69 5.27
CA LYS A 236 -4.58 -12.24 4.01
C LYS A 236 -5.98 -12.78 4.14
N ASP A 237 -6.19 -13.57 5.18
CA ASP A 237 -7.45 -14.23 5.40
C ASP A 237 -7.58 -14.67 6.86
N ILE A 238 -8.82 -14.85 7.30
CA ILE A 238 -9.13 -15.52 8.55
C ILE A 238 -9.88 -16.79 8.16
N VAL A 239 -9.25 -17.93 8.42
CA VAL A 239 -9.74 -19.25 8.03
C VAL A 239 -10.15 -20.04 9.26
N MET A 240 -11.11 -20.96 9.08
CA MET A 240 -11.41 -21.97 10.08
C MET A 240 -10.88 -23.32 9.61
N ASP A 241 -10.12 -23.98 10.47
CA ASP A 241 -9.61 -25.32 10.23
C ASP A 241 -10.71 -26.39 10.41
N GLU A 242 -10.46 -27.63 9.95
CA GLU A 242 -11.37 -28.78 10.08
C GLU A 242 -11.85 -29.01 11.52
N LYS A 243 -11.01 -28.63 12.50
CA LYS A 243 -11.28 -28.70 13.94
C LYS A 243 -12.03 -27.49 14.50
N GLN A 244 -12.61 -26.64 13.65
CA GLN A 244 -13.31 -25.40 14.04
C GLN A 244 -12.43 -24.43 14.85
N LYS A 245 -11.11 -24.46 14.62
CA LYS A 245 -10.18 -23.49 15.18
C LYS A 245 -9.98 -22.35 14.19
N LYS A 246 -10.11 -21.11 14.66
CA LYS A 246 -9.81 -19.92 13.86
C LYS A 246 -8.30 -19.76 13.70
N ALA A 247 -7.88 -19.40 12.49
CA ALA A 247 -6.50 -19.14 12.15
C ALA A 247 -6.40 -17.92 11.24
N ALA A 248 -5.33 -17.16 11.41
CA ALA A 248 -5.01 -16.01 10.57
C ALA A 248 -3.94 -16.40 9.55
N ARG A 249 -4.22 -16.22 8.26
CA ARG A 249 -3.20 -16.27 7.22
C ARG A 249 -2.59 -14.89 7.10
N ILE A 250 -1.29 -14.79 7.39
CA ILE A 250 -0.53 -13.54 7.32
C ILE A 250 0.62 -13.67 6.34
N LYS A 251 1.05 -12.53 5.79
CA LYS A 251 2.31 -12.44 5.05
C LYS A 251 3.24 -11.48 5.77
N ILE A 252 4.49 -11.91 5.97
CA ILE A 252 5.57 -11.15 6.57
C ILE A 252 6.57 -10.79 5.48
N ILE A 253 6.98 -9.53 5.43
CA ILE A 253 7.91 -9.02 4.42
C ILE A 253 9.02 -8.26 5.11
N PHE A 254 10.27 -8.70 4.91
CA PHE A 254 11.47 -7.98 5.30
C PHE A 254 12.02 -7.22 4.10
N PHE A 255 12.43 -5.97 4.34
CA PHE A 255 13.01 -5.12 3.30
C PHE A 255 13.91 -4.03 3.90
N PRO A 256 14.84 -3.46 3.12
CA PRO A 256 15.70 -2.37 3.58
C PRO A 256 14.93 -1.05 3.72
N GLU A 257 15.37 -0.18 4.64
CA GLU A 257 14.80 1.17 4.82
C GLU A 257 14.80 2.03 3.54
N THR A 258 15.71 1.78 2.60
CA THR A 258 15.78 2.53 1.33
C THR A 258 14.56 2.36 0.42
N TYR A 259 13.68 1.39 0.72
CA TYR A 259 12.50 1.04 -0.08
C TYR A 259 11.18 1.59 0.48
N MET A 260 11.25 2.62 1.34
CA MET A 260 10.06 3.31 1.83
C MET A 260 9.11 3.77 0.72
N SER A 261 7.82 3.84 1.07
CA SER A 261 6.85 4.72 0.41
C SER A 261 7.48 6.09 0.15
N THR A 262 7.14 6.68 -0.99
CA THR A 262 7.50 8.05 -1.36
C THR A 262 7.04 9.14 -0.37
N ARG A 263 6.46 8.77 0.78
CA ARG A 263 6.22 9.65 1.95
C ARG A 263 7.46 10.46 2.36
N ASP A 264 8.66 9.90 2.18
CA ASP A 264 9.92 10.59 2.48
C ASP A 264 10.50 11.37 1.28
N ARG A 265 9.78 11.43 0.14
CA ARG A 265 10.11 12.36 -0.95
C ARG A 265 9.34 13.68 -0.75
N PRO A 266 9.94 14.84 -1.10
CA PRO A 266 9.30 16.17 -1.09
C PRO A 266 7.96 16.31 -1.85
N TYR A 267 7.55 15.28 -2.59
CA TYR A 267 6.47 15.28 -3.57
C TYR A 267 5.06 15.44 -2.98
N LEU A 268 4.76 14.75 -1.86
CA LEU A 268 3.45 14.88 -1.20
C LEU A 268 3.31 16.27 -0.55
N ASP A 269 4.36 16.78 0.06
CA ASP A 269 4.39 18.12 0.65
C ASP A 269 4.20 19.20 -0.42
N GLU A 270 4.82 19.06 -1.59
CA GLU A 270 4.61 19.94 -2.74
C GLU A 270 3.15 19.89 -3.22
N MET A 271 2.56 18.70 -3.36
CA MET A 271 1.14 18.53 -3.73
C MET A 271 0.20 19.14 -2.68
N LEU A 272 0.42 18.89 -1.39
CA LEU A 272 -0.39 19.46 -0.30
C LEU A 272 -0.24 20.98 -0.21
N GLN A 273 0.96 21.52 -0.45
CA GLN A 273 1.19 22.95 -0.56
C GLN A 273 0.43 23.56 -1.75
N GLN A 274 0.42 22.91 -2.91
CA GLN A 274 -0.35 23.37 -4.07
C GLN A 274 -1.85 23.41 -3.77
N LEU A 275 -2.39 22.37 -3.11
CA LEU A 275 -3.78 22.34 -2.68
C LEU A 275 -4.11 23.44 -1.65
N ARG A 276 -3.21 23.70 -0.69
CA ARG A 276 -3.37 24.80 0.28
C ARG A 276 -3.29 26.18 -0.36
N LYS A 277 -2.43 26.37 -1.37
CA LYS A 277 -2.34 27.61 -2.17
C LYS A 277 -3.61 27.84 -2.99
N SER A 278 -4.14 26.78 -3.62
CA SER A 278 -5.43 26.81 -4.33
C SER A 278 -6.59 27.22 -3.42
N LYS A 279 -6.63 26.74 -2.17
CA LYS A 279 -7.70 27.07 -1.20
C LYS A 279 -7.62 28.49 -0.61
N LYS A 280 -6.47 29.17 -0.68
CA LYS A 280 -6.28 30.56 -0.23
C LYS A 280 -6.52 31.61 -1.33
N GLY A 281 -6.78 31.17 -2.56
CA GLY A 281 -7.13 32.03 -3.69
C GLY A 281 -8.64 32.06 -3.96
N ILE A 282 -9.43 32.50 -2.97
CA ILE A 282 -10.79 33.04 -3.13
C ILE A 282 -10.92 34.22 -2.18
#